data_AF-A0A381X1I9-F1
#
_entry.id   AF-A0A381X1I9-F1
#
_cell.length_a   1.000
_cell.length_b   1.000
_cell.length_c   1.000
_cell.angle_alpha   90.00
_cell.angle_beta   90.00
_cell.angle_gamma   90.00
#
_symmetry.space_group_name_H-M   'P 1'
#
loop_
_entity.id
_entity.type
_entity.pdbx_description
1 polymer ?
#
loop_
_entity_poly.entity_id
_entity_poly.type
_entity_poly.pdbx_seq_one_letter_code
_entity_poly.pdbx_strand_id
1 'polypeptide(L)'
;MTQTAYLPQEIIRNKRDGAELSDGEIEFMVAGLTPGAISEGQIAAFAMAVFFTGMNMTERVALTRAMTHSGTVLDWSDAGFDGPVLDKHSSGGIGDK
;
A
#
# COMPACT_ATOMS: atom_id res chain seq x y z
N MET A 1 19.48 -6.67 13.88
CA MET A 1 19.68 -5.78 12.73
C MET A 1 19.07 -4.44 13.10
N THR A 2 19.87 -3.38 13.13
CA THR A 2 19.40 -2.03 13.48
C THR A 2 18.41 -1.59 12.41
N GLN A 3 17.12 -1.54 12.75
CA GLN A 3 16.09 -1.02 11.87
C GLN A 3 16.38 0.47 11.71
N THR A 4 16.82 0.88 10.52
CA THR A 4 16.94 2.29 10.17
C THR A 4 15.55 2.90 10.36
N ALA A 5 15.43 3.86 11.29
CA ALA A 5 14.15 4.51 11.55
C ALA A 5 13.76 5.33 10.32
N TYR A 6 12.69 4.93 9.64
CA TYR A 6 12.12 5.72 8.55
C TYR A 6 11.46 6.99 9.10
N LEU A 7 11.56 8.07 8.34
CA LEU A 7 10.88 9.33 8.63
C LEU A 7 9.85 9.60 7.53
N PRO A 8 8.57 9.80 7.86
CA PRO A 8 7.53 10.00 6.84
C PRO A 8 7.83 11.22 5.97
N GLN A 9 8.37 12.30 6.54
CA GLN A 9 8.76 13.50 5.79
C GLN A 9 9.89 13.26 4.76
N GLU A 10 10.80 12.33 5.02
CA GLU A 10 11.87 12.00 4.07
C GLU A 10 11.34 11.11 2.95
N ILE A 11 10.44 10.18 3.24
CA ILE A 11 9.76 9.38 2.22
C ILE A 11 8.91 10.28 1.30
N ILE A 12 8.15 11.22 1.88
CA ILE A 12 7.37 12.20 1.12
C ILE A 12 8.30 13.07 0.26
N ARG A 13 9.42 13.54 0.81
CA ARG A 13 10.42 14.33 0.05
C ARG A 13 10.96 13.53 -1.13
N ASN A 14 11.42 12.30 -0.90
CA ASN A 14 11.94 11.41 -1.93
C ASN A 14 10.91 11.21 -3.03
N LYS A 15 9.66 10.89 -2.66
CA LYS A 15 8.62 10.66 -3.65
C LYS A 15 8.27 11.92 -4.44
N ARG A 16 8.15 13.07 -3.75
CA ARG A 16 7.91 14.38 -4.38
C ARG A 16 9.00 14.72 -5.40
N ASP A 17 10.25 14.38 -5.10
CA ASP A 17 11.40 14.66 -5.95
C ASP A 17 11.57 13.60 -7.08
N GLY A 18 10.63 12.66 -7.19
CA GLY A 18 10.57 11.65 -8.26
C GLY A 18 11.46 10.43 -8.02
N ALA A 19 12.02 10.27 -6.81
CA ALA A 19 12.77 9.08 -6.46
C ALA A 19 11.84 7.86 -6.29
N GLU A 20 12.37 6.69 -6.63
CA GLU A 20 11.75 5.40 -6.34
C GLU A 20 11.83 5.11 -4.84
N LEU A 21 10.73 4.64 -4.27
CA LEU A 21 10.69 4.17 -2.89
C LEU A 21 10.97 2.67 -2.80
N SER A 22 11.66 2.28 -1.73
CA SER A 22 11.85 0.89 -1.37
C SER A 22 10.60 0.26 -0.77
N ASP A 23 10.49 -1.07 -0.84
CA ASP A 23 9.41 -1.84 -0.21
C ASP A 23 9.25 -1.48 1.27
N GLY A 24 10.36 -1.35 2.01
CA GLY A 24 10.35 -1.00 3.44
C GLY A 24 9.83 0.42 3.73
N GLU A 25 10.10 1.40 2.85
CA GLU A 25 9.54 2.74 2.98
C GLU A 25 8.01 2.74 2.75
N ILE A 26 7.55 1.97 1.77
CA ILE A 26 6.12 1.84 1.47
C ILE A 26 5.40 1.10 2.61
N GLU A 27 5.96 -0.01 3.08
CA GLU A 27 5.46 -0.76 4.24
C GLU A 27 5.36 0.13 5.48
N PHE A 28 6.38 0.97 5.73
CA PHE A 28 6.35 1.93 6.83
C PHE A 28 5.21 2.95 6.69
N MET A 29 5.00 3.51 5.50
CA MET A 29 3.92 4.48 5.27
C MET A 29 2.53 3.85 5.47
N VAL A 30 2.33 2.62 5.00
CA VAL A 30 1.06 1.89 5.17
C VAL A 30 0.85 1.49 6.63
N ALA A 31 1.88 0.95 7.29
CA ALA A 31 1.81 0.57 8.70
C ALA A 31 1.56 1.76 9.63
N GLY A 32 1.98 2.97 9.24
CA GLY A 32 1.72 4.20 9.98
C GLY A 32 0.27 4.73 9.84
N LEU A 33 -0.50 4.22 8.87
CA LEU A 33 -1.88 4.63 8.59
C LEU A 33 -2.87 4.12 9.63
N THR A 34 -2.83 2.81 9.92
CA THR A 34 -3.80 2.12 10.78
C THR A 34 -3.72 2.49 12.27
N PRO A 35 -2.53 2.65 12.90
CA PRO A 35 -2.41 3.08 14.29
C PRO A 35 -2.39 4.61 14.45
N GLY A 36 -2.47 5.39 13.36
CA GLY A 36 -2.39 6.85 13.41
C GLY A 36 -0.99 7.40 13.74
N ALA A 37 0.07 6.61 13.54
CA ALA A 37 1.45 7.01 13.81
C ALA A 37 1.97 8.04 12.79
N ILE A 38 1.34 8.11 11.61
CA ILE A 38 1.57 9.13 10.59
C ILE A 38 0.33 10.03 10.54
N SER A 39 0.52 11.34 10.58
CA SER A 39 -0.58 12.30 10.58
C SER A 39 -1.33 12.31 9.23
N GLU A 40 -2.61 12.67 9.26
CA GLU A 40 -3.42 12.85 8.04
C GLU A 40 -2.75 13.77 7.02
N GLY A 41 -2.14 14.88 7.47
CA GLY A 41 -1.43 15.81 6.59
C GLY A 41 -0.23 15.18 5.89
N GLN A 42 0.50 14.27 6.55
CA GLN A 42 1.61 13.53 5.94
C GLN A 42 1.10 12.50 4.93
N ILE A 43 -0.03 11.85 5.21
CA ILE A 43 -0.66 10.93 4.26
C ILE A 43 -1.17 11.66 3.03
N ALA A 44 -1.83 12.81 3.21
CA ALA A 44 -2.28 13.65 2.09
C ALA A 44 -1.10 14.14 1.26
N ALA A 45 0.00 14.54 1.89
CA ALA A 45 1.22 14.95 1.20
C ALA A 45 1.87 13.80 0.41
N PHE A 46 1.90 12.60 0.98
CA PHE A 46 2.37 11.40 0.29
C PHE A 46 1.50 11.06 -0.93
N ALA A 47 0.18 11.05 -0.76
CA ALA A 47 -0.77 10.78 -1.84
C ALA A 47 -0.63 11.81 -2.98
N MET A 48 -0.45 13.09 -2.65
CA MET A 48 -0.24 14.14 -3.63
C MET A 48 1.11 13.98 -4.36
N ALA A 49 2.17 13.58 -3.67
CA ALA A 49 3.46 13.28 -4.29
C ALA A 49 3.33 12.12 -5.30
N VAL A 50 2.63 11.04 -4.92
CA VAL A 50 2.32 9.90 -5.81
C VAL A 50 1.47 10.33 -7.00
N PHE A 51 0.48 11.21 -6.80
CA PHE A 51 -0.35 11.73 -7.90
C PHE A 51 0.49 12.40 -9.00
N PHE A 52 1.47 13.23 -8.62
CA PHE A 52 2.31 13.95 -9.59
C PHE A 52 3.45 13.14 -10.17
N THR A 53 4.07 12.26 -9.38
CA THR A 53 5.28 11.51 -9.79
C THR A 53 4.99 10.08 -10.22
N GLY A 54 3.76 9.61 -10.02
CA GLY A 54 3.35 8.24 -10.29
C GLY A 54 4.06 7.23 -9.38
N MET A 55 3.89 5.96 -9.68
CA MET A 55 4.64 4.85 -9.10
C MET A 55 5.02 3.89 -10.21
N ASN A 56 6.23 3.33 -10.14
CA ASN A 56 6.63 2.24 -11.02
C ASN A 56 5.95 0.92 -10.62
N MET A 57 6.21 -0.16 -11.37
CA MET A 57 5.53 -1.43 -11.11
C MET A 57 5.91 -2.05 -9.75
N THR A 58 7.19 -1.97 -9.36
CA THR A 58 7.69 -2.46 -8.06
C THR A 58 6.98 -1.74 -6.92
N GLU A 59 6.92 -0.41 -6.95
CA GLU A 59 6.25 0.41 -5.94
C GLU A 59 4.75 0.10 -5.84
N ARG A 60 4.06 -0.10 -6.99
CA ARG A 60 2.63 -0.47 -6.99
C ARG A 60 2.39 -1.83 -6.35
N VAL A 61 3.26 -2.81 -6.63
CA VAL A 61 3.18 -4.14 -6.03
C VAL A 61 3.43 -4.06 -4.53
N ALA A 62 4.45 -3.32 -4.09
CA ALA A 62 4.76 -3.11 -2.69
C ALA A 62 3.61 -2.44 -1.95
N LEU A 63 3.02 -1.38 -2.50
CA LEU A 63 1.87 -0.69 -1.90
C LEU A 63 0.67 -1.63 -1.74
N THR A 64 0.34 -2.37 -2.80
CA THR A 64 -0.77 -3.32 -2.79
C THR A 64 -0.56 -4.42 -1.75
N ARG A 65 0.65 -4.99 -1.67
CA ARG A 65 0.99 -6.02 -0.68
C ARG A 65 0.96 -5.47 0.74
N ALA A 66 1.58 -4.31 0.99
CA ALA A 66 1.58 -3.68 2.30
C ALA A 66 0.15 -3.42 2.80
N MET A 67 -0.75 -2.93 1.93
CA MET A 67 -2.17 -2.74 2.27
C MET A 67 -2.91 -4.07 2.46
N THR A 68 -2.61 -5.09 1.67
CA THR A 68 -3.20 -6.44 1.82
C THR A 68 -2.84 -7.04 3.18
N HIS A 69 -1.58 -6.87 3.61
CA HIS A 69 -1.04 -7.42 4.85
C HIS A 69 -1.22 -6.51 6.07
N SER A 70 -1.81 -5.32 5.94
CA SER A 70 -2.10 -4.45 7.08
C SER A 70 -3.33 -4.91 7.90
N GLY A 71 -4.00 -5.97 7.44
CA GLY A 71 -5.14 -6.59 8.09
C GLY A 71 -5.13 -8.12 7.96
N THR A 72 -6.31 -8.74 8.05
CA THR A 72 -6.44 -10.18 7.92
C THR A 72 -6.38 -10.61 6.46
N VAL A 73 -5.48 -11.56 6.14
CA VAL A 73 -5.46 -12.28 4.87
C VAL A 73 -6.10 -13.64 5.08
N LEU A 74 -7.16 -13.94 4.32
CA LEU A 74 -7.85 -15.22 4.41
C LEU A 74 -7.02 -16.31 3.71
N ASP A 75 -6.91 -17.46 4.35
CA ASP A 75 -6.29 -18.66 3.81
C ASP A 75 -7.33 -19.80 3.77
N TRP A 76 -7.50 -20.39 2.59
CA TRP A 76 -8.47 -21.44 2.32
C TRP A 76 -7.80 -22.77 1.96
N SER A 77 -6.48 -22.87 2.13
CA SER A 77 -5.69 -24.07 1.81
C SER A 77 -6.23 -25.34 2.48
N ASP A 78 -6.78 -25.21 3.70
CA ASP A 78 -7.35 -26.31 4.48
C ASP A 78 -8.89 -26.45 4.37
N ALA A 79 -9.54 -25.70 3.47
CA ALA A 79 -11.00 -25.66 3.37
C ALA A 79 -11.63 -26.88 2.65
N GLY A 80 -10.82 -27.72 1.99
CA GLY A 80 -11.29 -28.96 1.36
C GLY A 80 -12.13 -28.78 0.08
N PHE A 81 -11.93 -27.69 -0.66
CA PHE A 81 -12.64 -27.44 -1.93
C PHE A 81 -12.09 -28.30 -3.07
N ASP A 82 -12.99 -28.81 -3.93
CA ASP A 82 -12.65 -29.55 -5.15
C ASP A 82 -12.47 -28.60 -6.37
N GLY A 83 -11.99 -27.37 -6.11
CA GLY A 83 -11.88 -26.31 -7.11
C GLY A 83 -11.20 -25.03 -6.57
N PRO A 84 -10.83 -24.09 -7.47
CA PRO A 84 -10.11 -22.88 -7.09
C PRO A 84 -11.01 -21.85 -6.39
N VAL A 85 -10.42 -21.02 -5.55
CA VAL A 85 -11.06 -19.81 -5.01
C VAL A 85 -11.03 -18.73 -6.09
N LEU A 86 -12.21 -18.20 -6.45
CA LEU A 86 -12.39 -17.20 -7.49
C LEU A 86 -13.18 -16.01 -6.95
N ASP A 87 -12.92 -14.83 -7.50
CA ASP A 87 -13.62 -13.59 -7.16
C ASP A 87 -13.79 -12.69 -8.39
N LYS A 88 -14.75 -11.77 -8.34
CA LYS A 88 -14.98 -10.71 -9.34
C LYS A 88 -14.97 -9.36 -8.67
N HIS A 89 -14.11 -8.48 -9.16
CA HIS A 89 -14.09 -7.07 -8.79
C HIS A 89 -14.66 -6.19 -9.92
N SER A 90 -15.32 -5.09 -9.54
CA SER A 90 -15.76 -4.04 -10.46
C SER A 90 -15.43 -2.69 -9.88
N SER A 91 -15.07 -1.73 -10.74
CA SER A 91 -14.95 -0.32 -10.35
C SER A 91 -16.30 0.32 -9.99
N GLY A 92 -17.41 -0.34 -10.35
CA GLY A 92 -18.77 0.17 -10.24
C GLY A 92 -19.22 0.98 -11.46
N GLY A 93 -20.55 1.08 -11.63
CA GLY A 93 -21.20 1.83 -12.72
C GLY A 93 -22.73 1.76 -12.66
N ILE A 94 -23.42 2.63 -13.41
CA ILE A 94 -24.89 2.57 -13.51
C ILE A 94 -25.28 1.32 -14.29
N GLY A 95 -26.05 0.43 -13.65
CA GLY A 95 -26.46 -0.85 -14.24
C GLY A 95 -25.45 -2.00 -14.05
N ASP A 96 -24.47 -1.86 -13.15
CA ASP A 96 -23.52 -2.93 -12.82
C ASP A 96 -24.15 -4.01 -11.94
N LYS A 97 -24.86 -4.94 -12.59
CA LYS A 97 -25.45 -6.16 -12.03
C LYS A 97 -25.13 -7.36 -12.91
#